data_AF-R1DB06-F1
#
_entry.id   AF-R1DB06-F1
#
_cell.length_a   1.000
_cell.length_b   1.000
_cell.length_c   1.000
_cell.angle_alpha   90.00
_cell.angle_beta   90.00
_cell.angle_gamma   90.00
#
_symmetry.space_group_name_H-M   'P 1'
#
loop_
_entity.id
_entity.type
_entity.pdbx_description
1 polymer ?
#
loop_
_entity_poly.entity_id
_entity_poly.type
_entity_poly.pdbx_seq_one_letter_code
_entity_poly.pdbx_strand_id
1 'polypeptide(L)'
;MAMNYAGQAQGQLNRYTGSTLATLRYYFAVNQLYVLRKLRVIALPFRHKEWDRRLGEDGAPLPPKADVNAPDLYLPLMAYVTYILAYGFTLGAEGKFTSPDVLGAAGSSGLGVLVLETAMLKFGLYLRGAAVPVLDSVALSGYKFLGAVVTLAASRLCGSYGHWSALLICTLLLGTFVVKMLRAFARPAGFTPGFLTQGGRTARQDYLLWGVGALQFPWLWYLCRIPSSQP
;
A
#
# COMPACT_ATOMS: atom_id res chain seq x y z
N MET A 1 -11.03 38.77 -17.78
CA MET A 1 -10.13 37.96 -16.91
C MET A 1 -10.84 36.97 -15.98
N ALA A 2 -12.16 37.07 -15.74
CA ALA A 2 -12.90 36.11 -14.90
C ALA A 2 -13.33 34.80 -15.61
N MET A 3 -13.40 34.78 -16.95
CA MET A 3 -13.84 33.60 -17.73
C MET A 3 -12.86 32.40 -17.72
N ASN A 4 -11.60 32.60 -17.33
CA ASN A 4 -10.60 31.52 -17.33
C ASN A 4 -10.59 30.71 -16.02
N TYR A 5 -11.12 31.26 -14.93
CA TYR A 5 -11.19 30.57 -13.64
C TYR A 5 -12.36 29.57 -13.59
N ALA A 6 -13.49 29.89 -14.23
CA ALA A 6 -14.63 28.98 -14.33
C ALA A 6 -14.30 27.72 -15.15
N GLY A 7 -13.52 27.86 -16.24
CA GLY A 7 -13.05 26.73 -17.04
C GLY A 7 -12.03 25.84 -16.33
N GLN A 8 -11.14 26.43 -15.51
CA GLN A 8 -10.23 25.66 -14.66
C GLN A 8 -10.97 24.96 -13.51
N ALA A 9 -11.96 25.61 -12.89
CA ALA A 9 -12.82 25.01 -11.87
C ALA A 9 -13.72 23.91 -12.44
N GLN A 10 -14.27 24.08 -13.64
CA GLN A 10 -15.02 23.04 -14.36
C GLN A 10 -14.12 21.90 -14.84
N GLY A 11 -12.87 22.15 -15.24
CA GLY A 11 -11.89 21.10 -15.54
C GLY A 11 -11.45 20.29 -14.32
N GLN A 12 -11.48 20.91 -13.13
CA GLN A 12 -11.24 20.25 -11.84
C GLN A 12 -12.49 19.47 -11.37
N LEU A 13 -13.68 20.07 -11.47
CA LEU A 13 -14.96 19.40 -11.17
C LEU A 13 -15.22 18.22 -12.11
N ASN A 14 -14.93 18.37 -13.40
CA ASN A 14 -15.12 17.32 -14.39
C ASN A 14 -14.11 16.16 -14.26
N ARG A 15 -13.01 16.38 -13.51
CA ARG A 15 -12.04 15.35 -13.13
C ARG A 15 -12.49 14.51 -11.93
N TYR A 16 -13.40 15.02 -11.10
CA TYR A 16 -14.07 14.25 -10.05
C TYR A 16 -15.38 13.62 -10.53
N THR A 17 -15.97 14.11 -11.62
CA THR A 17 -17.17 13.53 -12.26
C THR A 17 -16.88 12.64 -13.47
N GLY A 18 -15.61 12.37 -13.78
CA GLY A 18 -15.27 11.18 -14.56
C GLY A 18 -15.72 9.97 -13.77
N SER A 19 -16.58 9.13 -14.35
CA SER A 19 -17.20 7.97 -13.68
C SER A 19 -16.21 7.22 -12.79
N THR A 20 -16.65 6.70 -11.63
CA THR A 20 -15.82 5.88 -10.73
C THR A 20 -14.95 4.87 -11.47
N LEU A 21 -15.46 4.35 -12.60
CA LEU A 21 -14.78 3.48 -13.53
C LEU A 21 -13.51 4.08 -14.18
N ALA A 22 -13.52 5.36 -14.58
CA ALA A 22 -12.36 6.05 -15.14
C ALA A 22 -11.22 6.19 -14.11
N THR A 23 -11.58 6.52 -12.86
CA THR A 23 -10.63 6.57 -11.75
C THR A 23 -10.07 5.19 -11.45
N LEU A 24 -10.90 4.15 -11.40
CA LEU A 24 -10.41 2.77 -11.24
C LEU A 24 -9.51 2.35 -12.40
N ARG A 25 -9.87 2.67 -13.64
CA ARG A 25 -9.06 2.35 -14.83
C ARG A 25 -7.65 2.93 -14.72
N TYR A 26 -7.48 4.08 -14.08
CA TYR A 26 -6.15 4.64 -13.80
C TYR A 26 -5.32 3.75 -12.87
N TYR A 27 -5.87 3.29 -11.75
CA TYR A 27 -5.15 2.45 -10.78
C TYR A 27 -4.83 1.03 -11.29
N PHE A 28 -5.62 0.55 -12.27
CA PHE A 28 -5.43 -0.75 -12.91
C PHE A 28 -4.65 -0.67 -14.23
N ALA A 29 -4.15 0.51 -14.63
CA ALA A 29 -3.35 0.68 -15.84
C ALA A 29 -1.90 0.19 -15.63
N VAL A 30 -1.73 -1.13 -15.60
CA VAL A 30 -0.49 -1.84 -15.23
C VAL A 30 -0.02 -2.76 -16.37
N ASN A 31 1.31 -2.86 -16.54
CA ASN A 31 1.97 -3.76 -17.49
C ASN A 31 2.84 -4.80 -16.73
N GLN A 32 3.16 -5.95 -17.35
CA GLN A 32 4.00 -6.98 -16.72
C GLN A 32 5.38 -6.46 -16.28
N LEU A 33 6.01 -5.63 -17.11
CA LEU A 33 7.28 -5.02 -16.77
C LEU A 33 7.17 -4.04 -15.59
N TYR A 34 6.03 -3.37 -15.43
CA TYR A 34 5.76 -2.54 -14.25
C TYR A 34 5.72 -3.42 -13.00
N VAL A 35 4.97 -4.53 -13.04
CA VAL A 35 4.83 -5.44 -11.90
C VAL A 35 6.20 -5.90 -11.41
N LEU A 36 7.07 -6.36 -12.32
CA LEU A 36 8.43 -6.79 -11.98
C LEU A 36 9.27 -5.66 -11.36
N ARG A 37 9.19 -4.44 -11.92
CA ARG A 37 9.90 -3.27 -11.37
C ARG A 37 9.37 -2.91 -9.98
N LYS A 38 8.06 -2.92 -9.79
CA LYS A 38 7.41 -2.58 -8.52
C LYS A 38 7.73 -3.60 -7.44
N LEU A 39 7.67 -4.90 -7.75
CA LEU A 39 8.10 -5.98 -6.85
C LEU A 39 9.56 -5.81 -6.42
N ARG A 40 10.44 -5.44 -7.36
CA ARG A 40 11.84 -5.15 -7.03
C ARG A 40 12.00 -3.95 -6.08
N VAL A 41 11.20 -2.90 -6.26
CA VAL A 41 11.21 -1.72 -5.36
C VAL A 41 10.70 -2.09 -3.97
N ILE A 42 9.64 -2.91 -3.87
CA ILE A 42 9.10 -3.40 -2.60
C ILE A 42 10.09 -4.33 -1.89
N ALA A 43 10.76 -5.21 -2.63
CA ALA A 43 11.74 -6.14 -2.09
C ALA A 43 13.07 -5.46 -1.70
N LEU A 44 13.44 -4.36 -2.39
CA LEU A 44 14.70 -3.64 -2.16
C LEU A 44 14.47 -2.13 -2.11
N PRO A 45 13.76 -1.62 -1.07
CA PRO A 45 13.48 -0.19 -0.93
C PRO A 45 14.75 0.63 -0.72
N PHE A 46 15.88 0.02 -0.33
CA PHE A 46 17.16 0.71 -0.19
C PHE A 46 17.82 1.04 -1.53
N ARG A 47 17.55 0.25 -2.57
CA ARG A 47 18.17 0.43 -3.89
C ARG A 47 17.46 1.51 -4.71
N HIS A 48 16.20 1.79 -4.39
CA HIS A 48 15.40 2.80 -5.07
C HIS A 48 15.68 4.21 -4.54
N LYS A 49 16.12 5.11 -5.42
CA LYS A 49 16.57 6.47 -5.07
C LYS A 49 15.51 7.53 -5.35
N GLU A 50 14.78 7.42 -6.46
CA GLU A 50 13.77 8.38 -6.89
C GLU A 50 12.39 7.98 -6.36
N TRP A 51 11.91 8.60 -5.29
CA TRP A 51 10.57 8.30 -4.73
C TRP A 51 9.48 9.26 -5.21
N ASP A 52 9.85 10.27 -6.00
CA ASP A 52 8.95 11.32 -6.44
C ASP A 52 8.07 10.86 -7.59
N ARG A 53 6.82 11.33 -7.59
CA ARG A 53 5.86 11.04 -8.66
C ARG A 53 6.25 11.80 -9.91
N ARG A 54 6.19 11.11 -11.05
CA ARG A 54 6.36 11.73 -12.35
C ARG A 54 5.04 12.35 -12.79
N LEU A 55 5.10 13.62 -13.15
CA LEU A 55 3.97 14.36 -13.73
C LEU A 55 4.11 14.33 -15.26
N GLY A 56 3.00 14.17 -15.96
CA GLY A 56 2.96 14.32 -17.42
C GLY A 56 3.02 15.80 -17.83
N GLU A 57 3.04 16.03 -19.14
CA GLU A 57 3.11 17.39 -19.73
C GLU A 57 1.93 18.27 -19.28
N ASP A 58 0.76 17.66 -19.03
CA ASP A 58 -0.45 18.33 -18.52
C ASP A 58 -0.41 18.64 -17.01
N GLY A 59 0.71 18.38 -16.33
CA GLY A 59 0.85 18.48 -14.87
C GLY A 59 0.08 17.40 -14.10
N ALA A 60 -0.59 16.47 -14.79
CA ALA A 60 -1.32 15.36 -14.18
C ALA A 60 -0.37 14.20 -13.80
N PRO A 61 -0.60 13.51 -12.68
CA PRO A 61 0.24 12.39 -12.27
C PRO A 61 0.14 11.22 -13.25
N LEU A 62 1.29 10.71 -13.68
CA LEU A 62 1.36 9.61 -14.65
C LEU A 62 0.76 8.31 -14.07
N PRO A 63 0.11 7.48 -14.92
CA PRO A 63 -0.44 6.19 -14.49
C PRO A 63 0.66 5.18 -14.14
N PRO A 64 0.35 4.11 -13.38
CA PRO A 64 1.31 3.10 -12.95
C PRO A 64 2.20 2.55 -14.07
N LYS A 65 1.65 2.27 -15.26
CA LYS A 65 2.44 1.81 -16.43
C LYS A 65 3.67 2.68 -16.76
N ALA A 66 3.62 3.98 -16.48
CA ALA A 66 4.65 4.97 -16.82
C ALA A 66 5.47 5.44 -15.61
N ASP A 67 4.95 5.28 -14.39
CA ASP A 67 5.63 5.66 -13.14
C ASP A 67 5.57 4.54 -12.10
N VAL A 68 6.73 3.99 -11.75
CA VAL A 68 6.87 2.92 -10.74
C VAL A 68 6.47 3.41 -9.34
N ASN A 69 6.54 4.71 -9.07
CA ASN A 69 6.16 5.29 -7.79
C ASN A 69 4.65 5.53 -7.67
N ALA A 70 3.89 5.46 -8.76
CA ALA A 70 2.44 5.64 -8.67
C ALA A 70 1.80 4.47 -7.88
N PRO A 71 0.83 4.74 -6.99
CA PRO A 71 0.09 3.69 -6.30
C PRO A 71 -0.79 2.93 -7.29
N ASP A 72 -0.83 1.61 -7.19
CA ASP A 72 -1.68 0.73 -7.97
C ASP A 72 -2.55 -0.14 -7.07
N LEU A 73 -3.74 -0.52 -7.56
CA LEU A 73 -4.64 -1.44 -6.86
C LEU A 73 -4.51 -2.88 -7.37
N TYR A 74 -3.81 -3.08 -8.50
CA TYR A 74 -3.61 -4.39 -9.10
C TYR A 74 -2.76 -5.31 -8.22
N LEU A 75 -1.58 -4.86 -7.78
CA LEU A 75 -0.70 -5.68 -6.93
C LEU A 75 -1.34 -6.00 -5.57
N PRO A 76 -1.90 -5.03 -4.82
CA PRO A 76 -2.64 -5.32 -3.60
C PRO A 76 -3.75 -6.36 -3.78
N LEU A 77 -4.56 -6.23 -4.84
CA LEU A 77 -5.65 -7.16 -5.11
C LEU A 77 -5.14 -8.57 -5.41
N MET A 78 -4.17 -8.69 -6.31
CA MET A 78 -3.59 -9.98 -6.68
C MET A 78 -2.88 -10.63 -5.49
N ALA A 79 -2.16 -9.86 -4.69
CA ALA A 79 -1.50 -10.35 -3.49
C ALA A 79 -2.49 -10.78 -2.41
N TYR A 80 -3.61 -10.09 -2.26
CA TYR A 80 -4.67 -10.47 -1.33
C TYR A 80 -5.31 -11.82 -1.71
N VAL A 81 -5.67 -12.02 -2.99
CA VAL A 81 -6.16 -13.31 -3.48
C VAL A 81 -5.12 -14.41 -3.27
N THR A 82 -3.86 -14.12 -3.61
CA THR A 82 -2.75 -15.06 -3.41
C THR A 82 -2.54 -15.40 -1.93
N TYR A 83 -2.70 -14.42 -1.04
CA TYR A 83 -2.60 -14.62 0.40
C TYR A 83 -3.67 -15.60 0.91
N ILE A 84 -4.94 -15.45 0.51
CA ILE A 84 -6.01 -16.37 0.91
C ILE A 84 -5.66 -17.80 0.48
N LEU A 85 -5.21 -17.96 -0.77
CA LEU A 85 -4.83 -19.26 -1.32
C LEU A 85 -3.60 -19.85 -0.62
N ALA A 86 -2.58 -19.03 -0.36
CA ALA A 86 -1.35 -19.46 0.33
C ALA A 86 -1.65 -19.85 1.78
N TYR A 87 -2.46 -19.05 2.49
CA TYR A 87 -2.90 -19.32 3.84
C TYR A 87 -3.67 -20.65 3.91
N GLY A 88 -4.62 -20.82 2.99
CA GLY A 88 -5.30 -22.10 2.81
C GLY A 88 -4.32 -23.25 2.57
N PHE A 89 -3.47 -23.14 1.55
CA PHE A 89 -2.47 -24.18 1.25
C PHE A 89 -1.62 -24.55 2.47
N THR A 90 -1.18 -23.57 3.27
CA THR A 90 -0.42 -23.84 4.49
C THR A 90 -1.21 -24.63 5.53
N LEU A 91 -2.49 -24.32 5.72
CA LEU A 91 -3.37 -25.07 6.62
C LEU A 91 -3.63 -26.50 6.13
N GLY A 92 -3.78 -26.67 4.82
CA GLY A 92 -3.98 -27.99 4.22
C GLY A 92 -2.77 -28.89 4.31
N ALA A 93 -1.59 -28.32 4.09
CA ALA A 93 -0.33 -29.03 4.29
C ALA A 93 -0.13 -29.50 5.74
N GLU A 94 -0.70 -28.79 6.72
CA GLU A 94 -0.68 -29.17 8.13
C GLU A 94 -1.83 -30.12 8.54
N GLY A 95 -2.71 -30.51 7.62
CA GLY A 95 -3.88 -31.34 7.92
C GLY A 95 -4.96 -30.63 8.74
N LYS A 96 -4.91 -29.31 8.84
CA LYS A 96 -5.81 -28.47 9.66
C LYS A 96 -6.99 -27.89 8.87
N PHE A 97 -7.20 -28.35 7.64
CA PHE A 97 -8.40 -28.00 6.89
C PHE A 97 -9.61 -28.80 7.38
N THR A 98 -10.24 -28.29 8.42
CA THR A 98 -11.44 -28.89 9.00
C THR A 98 -12.73 -28.35 8.37
N SER A 99 -12.75 -27.10 7.91
CA SER A 99 -13.89 -26.52 7.21
C SER A 99 -13.46 -25.46 6.16
N PRO A 100 -14.25 -25.28 5.08
CA PRO A 100 -14.01 -24.21 4.11
C PRO A 100 -14.18 -22.81 4.72
N ASP A 101 -14.84 -22.69 5.88
CA ASP A 101 -15.06 -21.44 6.60
C ASP A 101 -13.75 -20.76 7.00
N VAL A 102 -12.66 -21.52 7.16
CA VAL A 102 -11.36 -20.97 7.56
C VAL A 102 -10.78 -20.03 6.49
N LEU A 103 -11.03 -20.31 5.20
CA LEU A 103 -10.62 -19.41 4.10
C LEU A 103 -11.46 -18.12 4.11
N GLY A 104 -12.76 -18.23 4.34
CA GLY A 104 -13.67 -17.08 4.47
C GLY A 104 -13.31 -16.21 5.66
N ALA A 105 -12.96 -16.83 6.80
CA ALA A 105 -12.50 -16.15 8.00
C ALA A 105 -11.15 -15.45 7.77
N ALA A 106 -10.19 -16.09 7.10
CA ALA A 106 -8.90 -15.49 6.76
C ALA A 106 -9.02 -14.32 5.78
N GLY A 107 -9.93 -14.44 4.79
CA GLY A 107 -10.26 -13.33 3.89
C GLY A 107 -10.90 -12.16 4.66
N SER A 108 -11.92 -12.46 5.47
CA SER A 108 -12.64 -11.44 6.23
C SER A 108 -11.75 -10.73 7.25
N SER A 109 -10.87 -11.46 7.95
CA SER A 109 -9.89 -10.87 8.86
C SER A 109 -8.85 -10.03 8.12
N GLY A 110 -8.39 -10.49 6.94
CA GLY A 110 -7.52 -9.73 6.05
C GLY A 110 -8.13 -8.41 5.58
N LEU A 111 -9.40 -8.42 5.16
CA LEU A 111 -10.13 -7.20 4.83
C LEU A 111 -10.34 -6.29 6.03
N GLY A 112 -10.66 -6.86 7.20
CA GLY A 112 -10.77 -6.11 8.45
C GLY A 112 -9.49 -5.35 8.79
N VAL A 113 -8.34 -6.01 8.69
CA VAL A 113 -7.02 -5.40 8.86
C VAL A 113 -6.77 -4.29 7.83
N LEU A 114 -7.10 -4.54 6.55
CA LEU A 114 -6.94 -3.55 5.49
C LEU A 114 -7.75 -2.27 5.75
N VAL A 115 -9.02 -2.42 6.14
CA VAL A 115 -9.93 -1.30 6.44
C VAL A 115 -9.44 -0.54 7.68
N LEU A 116 -9.15 -1.27 8.76
CA LEU A 116 -8.69 -0.68 10.02
C LEU A 116 -7.39 0.10 9.83
N GLU A 117 -6.41 -0.48 9.16
CA GLU A 117 -5.14 0.21 8.91
C GLU A 117 -5.33 1.42 7.98
N THR A 118 -6.16 1.30 6.93
CA THR A 118 -6.45 2.44 6.05
C THR A 118 -7.09 3.59 6.84
N ALA A 119 -7.98 3.29 7.77
CA ALA A 119 -8.60 4.29 8.66
C ALA A 119 -7.55 4.93 9.59
N MET A 120 -6.68 4.14 10.21
CA MET A 120 -5.58 4.65 11.06
C MET A 120 -4.60 5.52 10.26
N LEU A 121 -4.27 5.11 9.04
CA LEU A 121 -3.40 5.87 8.13
C LEU A 121 -4.04 7.20 7.73
N LYS A 122 -5.34 7.19 7.40
CA LYS A 122 -6.09 8.41 7.08
C LYS A 122 -6.12 9.37 8.26
N PHE A 123 -6.36 8.85 9.45
CA PHE A 123 -6.34 9.64 10.67
C PHE A 123 -4.94 10.26 10.89
N GLY A 124 -3.87 9.49 10.73
CA GLY A 124 -2.49 10.02 10.84
C GLY A 124 -2.16 11.09 9.78
N LEU A 125 -2.65 10.94 8.55
CA LEU A 125 -2.47 11.93 7.48
C LEU A 125 -3.30 13.19 7.70
N TYR A 126 -4.50 13.05 8.27
CA TYR A 126 -5.35 14.17 8.67
C TYR A 126 -4.67 15.02 9.75
N LEU A 127 -4.09 14.39 10.79
CA LEU A 127 -3.31 15.10 11.82
C LEU A 127 -2.08 15.84 11.25
N ARG A 128 -1.55 15.39 10.12
CA ARG A 128 -0.45 16.04 9.39
C ARG A 128 -0.92 17.18 8.47
N GLY A 129 -2.21 17.30 8.21
CA GLY A 129 -2.75 18.23 7.21
C GLY A 129 -2.46 17.80 5.76
N ALA A 130 -2.13 16.52 5.54
CA ALA A 130 -1.87 15.98 4.21
C ALA A 130 -3.12 15.28 3.65
N ALA A 131 -3.66 15.81 2.55
CA ALA A 131 -4.81 15.22 1.88
C ALA A 131 -4.35 14.23 0.79
N VAL A 132 -4.28 12.95 1.15
CA VAL A 132 -4.03 11.85 0.18
C VAL A 132 -5.36 11.24 -0.24
N PRO A 133 -5.58 10.84 -1.51
CA PRO A 133 -6.78 10.13 -1.95
C PRO A 133 -7.03 8.81 -1.18
N VAL A 134 -8.30 8.40 -1.03
CA VAL A 134 -8.64 7.15 -0.31
C VAL A 134 -8.03 5.93 -1.01
N LEU A 135 -8.12 5.87 -2.33
CA LEU A 135 -7.59 4.77 -3.13
C LEU A 135 -6.06 4.63 -3.01
N ASP A 136 -5.32 5.75 -2.94
CA ASP A 136 -3.88 5.73 -2.69
C ASP A 136 -3.54 5.13 -1.31
N SER A 137 -4.35 5.43 -0.29
CA SER A 137 -4.17 4.87 1.05
C SER A 137 -4.49 3.38 1.11
N VAL A 138 -5.55 2.94 0.42
CA VAL A 138 -5.92 1.52 0.29
C VAL A 138 -4.85 0.74 -0.48
N ALA A 139 -4.31 1.32 -1.56
CA ALA A 139 -3.22 0.72 -2.31
C ALA A 139 -1.99 0.52 -1.42
N LEU A 140 -1.64 1.56 -0.63
CA LEU A 140 -0.49 1.52 0.24
C LEU A 140 -0.60 0.48 1.37
N SER A 141 -1.76 0.43 2.05
CA SER A 141 -2.03 -0.58 3.09
C SER A 141 -2.05 -1.99 2.50
N GLY A 142 -2.58 -2.16 1.30
CA GLY A 142 -2.71 -3.47 0.66
C GLY A 142 -1.40 -4.12 0.20
N TYR A 143 -0.28 -3.40 0.07
CA TYR A 143 1.00 -4.05 -0.28
C TYR A 143 1.51 -5.03 0.79
N LYS A 144 0.98 -4.98 2.02
CA LYS A 144 1.37 -5.91 3.09
C LYS A 144 1.13 -7.37 2.72
N PHE A 145 0.11 -7.64 1.90
CA PHE A 145 -0.24 -9.00 1.51
C PHE A 145 0.88 -9.67 0.72
N LEU A 146 1.72 -8.91 0.02
CA LEU A 146 2.92 -9.46 -0.63
C LEU A 146 3.90 -10.03 0.41
N GLY A 147 4.15 -9.29 1.50
CA GLY A 147 5.00 -9.76 2.59
C GLY A 147 4.40 -10.95 3.32
N ALA A 148 3.07 -10.97 3.48
CA ALA A 148 2.37 -12.10 4.07
C ALA A 148 2.54 -13.38 3.24
N VAL A 149 2.37 -13.30 1.91
CA VAL A 149 2.59 -14.43 0.99
C VAL A 149 4.03 -14.96 1.09
N VAL A 150 5.03 -14.07 1.08
CA VAL A 150 6.45 -14.46 1.21
C VAL A 150 6.72 -15.14 2.55
N THR A 151 6.14 -14.62 3.64
CA THR A 151 6.31 -15.18 4.99
C THR A 151 5.67 -16.57 5.11
N LEU A 152 4.48 -16.77 4.53
CA LEU A 152 3.81 -18.07 4.49
C LEU A 152 4.59 -19.09 3.63
N ALA A 153 5.10 -18.67 2.47
CA ALA A 153 5.93 -19.51 1.62
C ALA A 153 7.24 -19.93 2.32
N ALA A 154 7.92 -18.98 2.97
CA ALA A 154 9.15 -19.25 3.73
C ALA A 154 8.92 -20.16 4.94
N SER A 155 7.78 -20.01 5.61
CA SER A 155 7.36 -20.92 6.68
C SER A 155 7.28 -22.37 6.18
N ARG A 156 6.82 -22.59 4.95
CA ARG A 156 6.70 -23.94 4.36
C ARG A 156 8.00 -24.54 3.89
N LEU A 157 8.91 -23.73 3.36
CA LEU A 157 10.20 -24.21 2.90
C LEU A 157 11.20 -24.44 4.04
N CYS A 158 11.20 -23.56 5.04
CA CYS A 158 12.24 -23.49 6.07
C CYS A 158 11.70 -23.65 7.51
N GLY A 159 10.45 -24.08 7.67
CA GLY A 159 9.83 -24.34 8.98
C GLY A 159 9.69 -23.09 9.86
N SER A 160 9.78 -23.28 11.18
CA SER A 160 9.61 -22.20 12.17
C SER A 160 10.66 -21.10 12.03
N TYR A 161 11.93 -21.45 11.79
CA TYR A 161 13.00 -20.47 11.57
C TYR A 161 12.77 -19.64 10.30
N GLY A 162 12.29 -20.28 9.23
CA GLY A 162 11.87 -19.61 8.00
C GLY A 162 10.76 -18.59 8.22
N HIS A 163 9.77 -18.96 9.02
CA HIS A 163 8.64 -18.09 9.35
C HIS A 163 9.11 -16.82 10.06
N TRP A 164 9.84 -16.93 11.17
CA TRP A 164 10.26 -15.78 11.97
C TRP A 164 11.26 -14.88 11.24
N SER A 165 12.21 -15.47 10.51
CA SER A 165 13.17 -14.69 9.73
C SER A 165 12.50 -13.94 8.57
N ALA A 166 11.62 -14.60 7.81
CA ALA A 166 10.87 -13.96 6.73
C ALA A 166 9.93 -12.88 7.26
N LEU A 167 9.25 -13.12 8.38
CA LEU A 167 8.38 -12.14 9.03
C LEU A 167 9.16 -10.86 9.35
N LEU A 168 10.33 -10.97 9.99
CA LEU A 168 11.17 -9.82 10.34
C LEU A 168 11.68 -9.10 9.09
N ILE A 169 12.19 -9.83 8.09
CA ILE A 169 12.70 -9.25 6.85
C ILE A 169 11.57 -8.54 6.09
N CYS A 170 10.45 -9.20 5.84
CA CYS A 170 9.30 -8.63 5.13
C CYS A 170 8.74 -7.40 5.85
N THR A 171 8.67 -7.44 7.18
CA THR A 171 8.27 -6.28 8.00
C THR A 171 9.19 -5.09 7.78
N LEU A 172 10.51 -5.28 7.87
CA LEU A 172 11.47 -4.19 7.71
C LEU A 172 11.43 -3.60 6.30
N LEU A 173 11.34 -4.46 5.28
CA LEU A 173 11.24 -4.03 3.88
C LEU A 173 9.93 -3.29 3.60
N LEU A 174 8.79 -3.82 4.04
CA LEU A 174 7.49 -3.16 3.86
C LEU A 174 7.38 -1.87 4.66
N GLY A 175 7.86 -1.86 5.92
CA GLY A 175 7.87 -0.67 6.76
C GLY A 175 8.68 0.46 6.13
N THR A 176 9.89 0.17 5.64
CA THR A 176 10.72 1.18 4.96
C THR A 176 10.13 1.63 3.62
N PHE A 177 9.52 0.72 2.85
CA PHE A 177 8.80 1.06 1.63
C PHE A 177 7.62 2.01 1.90
N VAL A 178 6.78 1.70 2.88
CA VAL A 178 5.60 2.50 3.25
C VAL A 178 6.02 3.89 3.73
N VAL A 179 7.03 3.98 4.60
CA VAL A 179 7.57 5.26 5.09
C VAL A 179 8.08 6.12 3.92
N LYS A 180 8.84 5.54 3.00
CA LYS A 180 9.41 6.27 1.86
C LYS A 180 8.33 6.73 0.87
N MET A 181 7.35 5.88 0.58
CA MET A 181 6.19 6.23 -0.27
C MET A 181 5.35 7.35 0.36
N LEU A 182 5.02 7.25 1.65
CA LEU A 182 4.27 8.30 2.35
C LEU A 182 5.04 9.60 2.43
N ARG A 183 6.36 9.56 2.61
CA ARG A 183 7.18 10.76 2.61
C ARG A 183 7.15 11.46 1.26
N ALA A 184 7.07 10.71 0.15
CA ALA A 184 6.94 11.28 -1.18
C ALA A 184 5.54 11.85 -1.45
N PHE A 185 4.48 11.16 -1.01
CA PHE A 185 3.09 11.60 -1.26
C PHE A 185 2.59 12.68 -0.32
N ALA A 186 2.89 12.57 0.97
CA ALA A 186 2.34 13.45 2.01
C ALA A 186 3.22 14.67 2.27
N ARG A 187 3.94 15.18 1.24
CA ARG A 187 4.62 16.47 1.35
C ARG A 187 3.56 17.54 1.65
N PRO A 188 3.71 18.34 2.72
CA PRO A 188 2.78 19.42 2.97
C PRO A 188 2.82 20.37 1.78
N ALA A 189 1.74 20.42 1.00
CA ALA A 189 1.56 21.45 0.01
C ALA A 189 1.28 22.75 0.79
N GLY A 190 2.22 23.69 0.79
CA GLY A 190 1.87 25.06 1.13
C GLY A 190 0.86 25.56 0.11
N PHE A 191 -0.32 25.98 0.54
CA PHE A 191 -1.25 26.69 -0.34
C PHE A 191 -0.69 28.09 -0.58
N THR A 192 -0.06 28.30 -1.73
CA THR A 192 0.29 29.64 -2.25
C THR A 192 0.17 29.59 -3.78
N PRO A 193 -0.71 30.39 -4.40
CA PRO A 193 -0.82 30.41 -5.86
C PRO A 193 0.46 31.02 -6.46
N GLY A 194 1.14 30.26 -7.32
CA GLY A 194 2.27 30.76 -8.13
C GLY A 194 3.68 30.32 -7.71
N PHE A 195 3.86 29.66 -6.57
CA PHE A 195 5.17 29.12 -6.17
C PHE A 195 4.97 27.88 -5.29
N LEU A 196 5.64 26.76 -5.62
CA LEU A 196 5.63 25.56 -4.79
C LEU A 196 6.49 25.82 -3.53
N THR A 197 5.89 26.41 -2.50
CA THR A 197 6.55 26.61 -1.21
C THR A 197 6.71 25.25 -0.52
N GLN A 198 7.94 24.74 -0.44
CA GLN A 198 8.29 23.57 0.38
C GLN A 198 8.02 23.91 1.85
N GLY A 199 6.96 23.35 2.44
CA GLY A 199 6.76 23.41 3.89
C GLY A 199 7.91 22.71 4.63
N GLY A 200 8.52 23.40 5.59
CA GLY A 200 9.62 22.87 6.40
C GLY A 200 9.28 21.54 7.07
N ARG A 201 10.23 20.61 7.09
CA ARG A 201 10.10 19.30 7.74
C ARG A 201 10.10 19.48 9.26
N THR A 202 8.97 19.24 9.92
CA THR A 202 8.93 19.22 11.38
C THR A 202 9.29 17.82 11.88
N ALA A 203 10.23 17.68 12.83
CA ALA A 203 10.64 16.39 13.39
C ALA A 203 9.45 15.51 13.88
N ARG A 204 8.39 16.14 14.40
CA ARG A 204 7.12 15.49 14.78
C ARG A 204 6.44 14.73 13.63
N GLN A 205 6.51 15.27 12.41
CA GLN A 205 5.90 14.65 11.23
C GLN A 205 6.68 13.42 10.77
N ASP A 206 8.00 13.39 10.99
CA ASP A 206 8.82 12.22 10.69
C ASP A 206 8.55 11.07 11.68
N TYR A 207 8.32 11.36 12.97
CA TYR A 207 7.96 10.32 13.95
C TYR A 207 6.64 9.61 13.62
N LEU A 208 5.62 10.33 13.13
CA LEU A 208 4.35 9.72 12.73
C LEU A 208 4.54 8.73 11.56
N LEU A 209 5.39 9.07 10.59
CA LEU A 209 5.69 8.19 9.46
C LEU A 209 6.39 6.90 9.93
N TRP A 210 7.40 7.04 10.80
CA TRP A 210 8.08 5.89 11.39
C TRP A 210 7.13 5.03 12.23
N GLY A 211 6.17 5.63 12.92
CA GLY A 211 5.10 4.91 13.62
C GLY A 211 4.26 4.02 12.69
N VAL A 212 3.89 4.51 11.51
CA VAL A 212 3.18 3.70 10.48
C VAL A 212 4.06 2.55 9.99
N GLY A 213 5.36 2.77 9.85
CA GLY A 213 6.33 1.72 9.50
C GLY A 213 6.42 0.63 10.58
N ALA A 214 6.50 1.02 11.86
CA ALA A 214 6.57 0.10 12.99
C ALA A 214 5.28 -0.72 13.14
N LEU A 215 4.12 -0.12 12.87
CA LEU A 215 2.82 -0.78 12.89
C LEU A 215 2.70 -1.91 11.84
N GLN A 216 3.60 -2.01 10.85
CA GLN A 216 3.58 -3.14 9.90
C GLN A 216 3.86 -4.48 10.59
N PHE A 217 4.67 -4.50 11.66
CA PHE A 217 5.01 -5.75 12.35
C PHE A 217 3.78 -6.45 12.97
N PRO A 218 2.99 -5.78 13.83
CA PRO A 218 1.76 -6.37 14.38
C PRO A 218 0.80 -6.88 13.30
N TRP A 219 0.63 -6.14 12.20
CA TRP A 219 -0.28 -6.54 11.12
C TRP A 219 0.19 -7.81 10.41
N LEU A 220 1.46 -7.87 10.02
CA LEU A 220 2.04 -9.05 9.36
C LEU A 220 2.02 -10.26 10.29
N TRP A 221 2.36 -10.06 11.57
CA TRP A 221 2.29 -11.12 12.57
C TRP A 221 0.87 -11.67 12.72
N TYR A 222 -0.13 -10.79 12.81
CA TYR A 222 -1.53 -11.22 12.91
C TYR A 222 -2.00 -12.00 11.68
N LEU A 223 -1.66 -11.54 10.47
CA LEU A 223 -2.05 -12.20 9.22
C LEU A 223 -1.33 -13.55 9.00
N CYS A 224 -0.09 -13.67 9.47
CA CYS A 224 0.70 -14.89 9.30
C CYS A 224 0.59 -15.86 10.48
N ARG A 225 -0.19 -15.52 11.51
CA ARG A 225 -0.46 -16.40 12.66
C ARG A 225 -1.30 -17.58 12.19
N ILE A 226 -0.67 -18.75 12.12
CA ILE A 226 -1.38 -20.01 11.98
C ILE A 226 -1.90 -20.41 13.38
N PRO A 227 -3.20 -20.69 13.56
CA PRO A 227 -3.70 -21.19 14.82
C PRO A 227 -2.97 -22.49 15.20
N SER A 228 -2.28 -22.48 16.36
CA SER A 228 -1.88 -23.70 17.03
C SER A 228 -3.15 -24.40 17.50
N SER A 229 -3.37 -25.62 17.03
CA SER A 229 -4.43 -26.50 17.54
C SER A 229 -4.38 -26.49 19.06
N GLN A 230 -5.49 -26.13 19.71
CA GLN A 230 -5.67 -26.54 21.11
C GLN A 230 -5.72 -28.08 21.13
N PRO A 231 -5.03 -28.72 22.07
CA PRO A 231 -5.11 -30.16 22.26
C PRO A 231 -6.53 -30.61 22.63
#